data_AF-A0A7C7AFF2-F1
#
_entry.id   AF-A0A7C7AFF2-F1
#
_cell.length_a   1.000
_cell.length_b   1.000
_cell.length_c   1.000
_cell.angle_alpha   90.00
_cell.angle_beta   90.00
_cell.angle_gamma   90.00
#
_symmetry.space_group_name_H-M   'P 1'
#
loop_
_entity.id
_entity.type
_entity.pdbx_description
1 polymer ?
#
loop_
_entity_poly.entity_id
_entity_poly.type
_entity_poly.pdbx_seq_one_letter_code
_entity_poly.pdbx_strand_id
1 'polypeptide(L)' 'MKDIKAISTNSSFLVLTSIGIDVEIVQKEELKKAFQKSVKDDFKIVIYDKTGEEILNEMLDKYDESLYP' A
#
# COMPACT_ATOMS: atom_id res chain seq x y z
N MET A 1 -0.41 -0.79 18.29
CA MET A 1 -0.35 -1.45 16.97
C MET A 1 -1.03 -0.53 16.00
N LYS A 2 -0.43 -0.23 14.85
CA LYS A 2 -1.09 0.58 13.81
C LYS A 2 -1.80 -0.40 12.88
N ASP A 3 -3.12 -0.37 12.84
CA ASP A 3 -3.92 -1.32 12.05
C ASP A 3 -4.08 -0.89 10.58
N ILE A 4 -3.86 0.39 10.29
CA ILE A 4 -4.14 1.01 8.99
C ILE A 4 -2.89 1.74 8.49
N LYS A 5 -2.52 1.48 7.24
CA LYS A 5 -1.45 2.15 6.53
C LYS A 5 -1.96 2.76 5.23
N ALA A 6 -1.54 3.97 4.91
CA ALA A 6 -1.81 4.62 3.64
C ALA A 6 -0.49 4.78 2.87
N ILE A 7 -0.48 4.33 1.61
CA ILE A 7 0.70 4.35 0.75
C ILE A 7 0.30 5.05 -0.54
N SER A 8 1.02 6.11 -0.91
CA SER A 8 0.70 6.91 -2.10
C SER A 8 1.92 7.70 -2.58
N THR A 9 1.88 8.17 -3.82
CA THR A 9 2.81 9.18 -4.36
C THR A 9 2.32 10.61 -4.09
N ASN A 10 1.06 10.76 -3.67
CA ASN A 10 0.39 12.04 -3.46
C ASN A 10 0.54 12.51 -2.02
N SER A 11 1.26 13.61 -1.83
CA SER A 11 1.47 14.24 -0.52
C SER A 11 0.18 14.64 0.21
N SER A 12 -0.95 14.75 -0.47
CA SER A 12 -2.25 15.01 0.14
C SER A 12 -2.63 13.95 1.19
N PHE A 13 -2.12 12.72 1.07
CA PHE A 13 -2.36 11.64 2.03
C PHE A 13 -1.80 11.93 3.42
N LEU A 14 -0.86 12.87 3.55
CA LEU A 14 -0.33 13.29 4.85
C LEU A 14 -1.42 13.79 5.81
N VAL A 15 -2.57 14.27 5.29
CA VAL A 15 -3.71 14.65 6.12
C VAL A 15 -4.22 13.49 6.99
N LEU A 16 -4.08 12.24 6.54
CA LEU A 16 -4.55 11.05 7.25
C LEU A 16 -3.72 10.78 8.53
N THR A 17 -2.51 11.33 8.63
CA THR A 17 -1.73 11.25 9.87
C THR A 17 -2.44 11.91 11.05
N SER A 18 -3.28 12.92 10.80
CA SER A 18 -4.06 13.62 11.83
C SER A 18 -5.09 12.73 12.55
N ILE A 19 -5.51 11.64 11.90
CA ILE A 19 -6.44 10.65 12.46
C ILE A 19 -5.74 9.34 12.86
N GLY A 20 -4.42 9.35 12.95
CA GLY A 20 -3.62 8.22 13.44
C GLY A 20 -3.33 7.12 12.41
N ILE A 21 -3.59 7.37 11.13
CA ILE A 21 -3.22 6.43 10.06
C ILE A 21 -1.73 6.56 9.76
N ASP A 22 -1.04 5.42 9.57
CA ASP A 22 0.37 5.44 9.17
C ASP A 22 0.47 5.84 7.69
N VAL A 23 1.14 6.93 7.36
CA VAL A 23 1.22 7.40 5.97
C VAL A 23 2.65 7.28 5.48
N GLU A 24 2.83 6.60 4.35
CA GLU A 24 4.10 6.45 3.66
C GLU A 24 3.97 7.04 2.24
N ILE A 25 4.58 8.20 2.04
CA ILE A 25 4.66 8.84 0.71
C ILE A 25 5.94 8.37 0.03
N VAL A 26 5.81 7.71 -1.10
CA VAL A 26 6.93 7.10 -1.84
C VAL A 26 6.88 7.47 -3.31
N GLN A 27 7.99 7.27 -4.04
CA GLN A 27 8.00 7.40 -5.49
C GLN A 27 7.32 6.21 -6.15
N LYS A 28 6.91 6.34 -7.43
CA LYS A 28 6.14 5.32 -8.15
C LYS A 28 6.88 3.98 -8.20
N GLU A 29 8.20 4.03 -8.36
CA GLU A 29 9.10 2.88 -8.46
C GLU A 29 9.22 2.12 -7.12
N GLU A 30 8.92 2.79 -6.01
CA GLU A 30 9.04 2.26 -4.65
C GLU A 30 7.70 1.77 -4.09
N LEU A 31 6.56 2.13 -4.71
CA LEU A 31 5.22 1.70 -4.30
C LEU A 31 5.13 0.20 -4.08
N LYS A 32 5.67 -0.60 -5.02
CA LYS A 32 5.68 -2.06 -4.92
C LYS A 32 6.37 -2.57 -3.65
N LYS A 33 7.52 -1.98 -3.31
CA LYS A 33 8.27 -2.35 -2.10
C LYS A 33 7.51 -1.94 -0.84
N ALA A 34 6.87 -0.77 -0.86
CA ALA A 34 6.06 -0.28 0.24
C ALA A 34 4.84 -1.19 0.52
N PHE A 35 4.13 -1.63 -0.52
CA PHE A 35 3.04 -2.60 -0.40
C PHE A 35 3.50 -3.96 0.14
N GLN A 36 4.62 -4.50 -0.37
CA GLN A 36 5.17 -5.75 0.16
C GLN A 36 5.57 -5.63 1.64
N LYS A 37 6.12 -4.47 2.02
CA LYS A 37 6.47 -4.18 3.41
C LYS A 37 5.23 -4.09 4.29
N SER A 38 4.13 -3.46 3.84
CA SER A 38 2.90 -3.39 4.63
C SER A 38 2.27 -4.76 4.91
N VAL A 39 2.39 -5.70 3.96
CA VAL A 39 1.96 -7.09 4.19
C VAL A 39 2.84 -7.78 5.24
N LYS A 40 4.17 -7.58 5.18
CA LYS A 40 5.10 -8.15 6.17
C LYS A 40 4.94 -7.55 7.57
N ASP A 41 4.60 -6.27 7.64
CA ASP A 41 4.40 -5.54 8.89
C ASP A 41 2.99 -5.80 9.50
N ASP A 42 2.21 -6.73 8.92
CA ASP A 42 0.89 -7.19 9.41
C ASP A 42 -0.17 -6.07 9.53
N PHE A 43 -0.15 -5.12 8.58
CA PHE A 43 -1.21 -4.11 8.49
C PHE A 43 -2.51 -4.74 7.98
N LYS A 44 -3.61 -4.50 8.69
CA LYS A 44 -4.93 -5.06 8.34
C LYS A 44 -5.58 -4.36 7.15
N ILE A 45 -5.35 -3.06 7.02
CA ILE A 45 -5.93 -2.22 5.97
C ILE A 45 -4.82 -1.40 5.33
N VAL A 46 -4.76 -1.42 3.99
CA VAL A 46 -3.90 -0.56 3.20
C VAL A 46 -4.76 0.36 2.33
N ILE A 47 -4.60 1.67 2.51
CA ILE A 47 -5.24 2.72 1.71
C ILE A 47 -4.27 3.15 0.60
N TYR A 48 -4.75 3.20 -0.62
CA TYR A 48 -3.97 3.60 -1.80
C TYR A 48 -4.82 4.45 -2.74
N ASP A 49 -4.14 5.17 -3.64
CA ASP A 49 -4.79 5.92 -4.72
C ASP A 49 -4.78 5.12 -6.03
N LYS A 50 -5.31 5.73 -7.10
CA LYS A 50 -5.37 5.11 -8.42
C LYS A 50 -4.01 4.66 -8.95
N THR A 51 -2.92 5.35 -8.60
CA THR A 51 -1.57 4.94 -9.01
C THR A 51 -1.11 3.71 -8.25
N GLY A 52 -1.46 3.60 -6.96
CA GLY A 52 -1.24 2.38 -6.18
C GLY A 52 -2.06 1.19 -6.70
N GLU A 53 -3.30 1.43 -7.15
CA GLU A 53 -4.18 0.40 -7.72
C GLU A 53 -3.56 -0.26 -8.96
N GLU A 54 -3.00 0.50 -9.90
CA GLU A 54 -2.32 -0.03 -11.09
C GLU A 54 -1.18 -0.99 -10.71
N ILE A 55 -0.34 -0.58 -9.75
CA ILE A 55 0.80 -1.39 -9.26
C ILE A 55 0.30 -2.65 -8.55
N LEU A 56 -0.78 -2.55 -7.77
CA LEU A 56 -1.36 -3.68 -7.04
C LEU A 56 -1.97 -4.70 -8.00
N ASN A 57 -2.69 -4.26 -9.03
CA ASN A 57 -3.24 -5.15 -10.05
C ASN A 57 -2.11 -5.90 -10.79
N GLU A 58 -1.02 -5.22 -11.17
CA GLU A 58 0.17 -5.88 -11.74
C GLU A 58 0.83 -6.91 -10.79
N MET A 59 0.69 -6.70 -9.48
CA MET A 59 1.16 -7.67 -8.49
C MET A 59 0.20 -8.85 -8.37
N LEU A 60 -1.11 -8.60 -8.32
CA LEU A 60 -2.16 -9.62 -8.16
C LEU A 60 -2.28 -10.52 -9.39
N ASP A 61 -2.19 -9.95 -10.60
CA ASP A 61 -2.18 -10.71 -11.85
C ASP A 61 -1.00 -11.70 -11.91
N LYS A 62 0.10 -11.41 -11.18
CA LYS A 62 1.24 -12.33 -11.02
C LYS A 62 1.06 -13.32 -9.87
N TYR A 63 0.16 -13.05 -8.94
CA TYR A 63 -0.17 -13.93 -7.82
C TYR A 63 -1.24 -14.97 -8.20
N ASP A 64 -2.08 -14.71 -9.20
CA ASP A 64 -3.13 -15.63 -9.67
C ASP A 64 -2.56 -16.96 -10.22
N GLU A 65 -1.30 -16.99 -10.71
CA GLU A 65 -0.65 -18.23 -11.15
C GLU A 65 -0.09 -19.08 -10.00
N SER A 66 -0.06 -18.58 -8.76
CA SER A 66 0.75 -19.17 -7.69
C SER A 66 0.03 -19.52 -6.38
N LEU A 67 -1.21 -19.10 -6.12
CA LEU A 67 -1.86 -19.37 -4.83
C LEU A 67 -3.39 -19.54 -4.93
N TYR A 68 -3.81 -20.72 -5.42
CA TYR A 68 -4.79 -21.50 -4.65
C TYR A 68 -4.09 -21.99 -3.37
N PRO A 69 -4.82 -22.03 -2.26
CA PRO A 69 -5.73 -23.13 -1.98
C PRO A 69 -7.14 -22.94 -2.50
#